data_AF-A0AAD4CPS2-F1
#
_entry.id   AF-A0AAD4CPS2-F1
#
_cell.length_a   1.000
_cell.length_b   1.000
_cell.length_c   1.000
_cell.angle_alpha   90.00
_cell.angle_beta   90.00
_cell.angle_gamma   90.00
#
_symmetry.space_group_name_H-M   'P 1'
#
loop_
_entity.id
_entity.type
_entity.pdbx_description
1 polymer ?
#
loop_
_entity_poly.entity_id
_entity_poly.type
_entity_poly.pdbx_seq_one_letter_code
_entity_poly.pdbx_strand_id
1 'polypeptide(L)'
;MSQARRVILRVPEEIMDYQDPDQFVRLYFEKLRPGEELDHNRHYIHHQPPSIIPLSNPKVHILIDLEKHEFSGPLGKNFPHDIYSVRQEGSGVALYGYSEPVKQNLLQKIREFSDSHYPWGESIADQRGYI
;
A
#
# COMPACT_ATOMS: atom_id res chain seq x y z
N MET A 1 -6.21 -11.69 -17.00
CA MET A 1 -6.91 -10.42 -16.74
C MET A 1 -6.58 -10.03 -15.31
N SER A 2 -5.85 -8.95 -15.12
CA SER A 2 -5.55 -8.42 -13.78
C SER A 2 -6.81 -7.78 -13.21
N GLN A 3 -7.18 -8.14 -11.99
CA GLN A 3 -8.34 -7.58 -11.29
C GLN A 3 -7.92 -6.37 -10.45
N ALA A 4 -8.78 -5.36 -10.35
CA ALA A 4 -8.61 -4.25 -9.41
C ALA A 4 -8.38 -4.79 -7.98
N ARG A 5 -7.31 -4.32 -7.34
CA ARG A 5 -6.88 -4.78 -6.01
C ARG A 5 -6.05 -3.72 -5.31
N ARG A 6 -6.21 -3.60 -3.99
CA ARG A 6 -5.34 -2.78 -3.15
C ARG A 6 -4.27 -3.62 -2.48
N VAL A 7 -3.01 -3.24 -2.63
CA VAL A 7 -1.88 -3.84 -1.93
C VAL A 7 -1.42 -2.89 -0.83
N ILE A 8 -1.11 -3.43 0.35
CA ILE A 8 -0.60 -2.68 1.48
C ILE A 8 0.81 -3.19 1.82
N LEU A 9 1.82 -2.33 1.67
CA LEU A 9 3.17 -2.61 2.13
C LEU A 9 3.34 -2.01 3.52
N ARG A 10 3.66 -2.86 4.51
CA ARG A 10 3.96 -2.44 5.88
C ARG A 10 5.47 -2.27 6.02
N VAL A 11 5.92 -1.02 6.07
CA VAL A 11 7.34 -0.67 6.13
C VAL A 11 7.70 -0.24 7.56
N PRO A 12 8.76 -0.80 8.17
CA PRO A 12 9.39 -0.21 9.35
C PRO A 12 9.77 1.26 9.09
N GLU A 13 9.35 2.18 9.96
CA GLU A 13 9.67 3.60 9.77
C GLU A 13 11.19 3.83 9.84
N GLU A 14 11.93 3.00 10.58
CA GLU A 14 13.39 3.01 10.67
C GLU A 14 14.14 2.77 9.35
N ILE A 15 13.51 2.07 8.39
CA ILE A 15 14.09 1.81 7.06
C ILE A 15 13.42 2.64 5.96
N MET A 16 12.41 3.45 6.31
CA MET A 16 11.68 4.26 5.36
C MET A 16 12.54 5.45 4.92
N ASP A 17 12.96 5.44 3.67
CA ASP A 17 13.51 6.64 3.03
C ASP A 17 12.36 7.47 2.44
N TYR A 18 12.07 8.61 3.07
CA TYR A 18 11.04 9.53 2.58
C TYR A 18 11.48 10.35 1.37
N GLN A 19 12.75 10.31 0.98
CA GLN A 19 13.23 10.90 -0.27
C GLN A 19 12.96 9.98 -1.48
N ASP A 20 12.85 8.67 -1.26
CA ASP A 20 12.52 7.67 -2.28
C ASP A 20 11.57 6.59 -1.71
N PRO A 21 10.30 6.96 -1.41
CA PRO A 21 9.34 6.03 -0.84
C PRO A 21 8.94 4.92 -1.84
N ASP A 22 9.09 5.18 -3.15
CA ASP A 22 8.75 4.26 -4.22
C ASP A 22 9.71 3.07 -4.34
N GLN A 23 10.85 3.08 -3.64
CA GLN A 23 11.76 1.92 -3.61
C GLN A 23 11.04 0.63 -3.21
N PHE A 24 10.08 0.70 -2.29
CA PHE A 24 9.33 -0.46 -1.83
C PHE A 24 8.23 -0.87 -2.82
N VAL A 25 7.69 0.08 -3.58
CA VAL A 25 6.76 -0.20 -4.68
C VAL A 25 7.50 -0.93 -5.79
N ARG A 26 8.68 -0.45 -6.18
CA ARG A 26 9.54 -1.12 -7.18
C ARG A 26 9.92 -2.54 -6.74
N LEU A 27 10.27 -2.73 -5.46
CA LEU A 27 10.50 -4.06 -4.88
C LEU A 27 9.28 -4.98 -5.01
N TYR A 28 8.06 -4.47 -4.79
CA TYR A 28 6.83 -5.24 -4.96
C TYR A 28 6.64 -5.73 -6.40
N PHE A 29 6.80 -4.85 -7.39
CA PHE A 29 6.68 -5.25 -8.80
C PHE A 29 7.77 -6.25 -9.18
N GLU A 30 9.02 -6.02 -8.79
CA GLU A 30 10.13 -6.93 -9.07
C GLU A 30 9.89 -8.35 -8.52
N LYS A 31 9.40 -8.46 -7.27
CA LYS A 31 9.28 -9.76 -6.60
C LYS A 31 7.96 -10.48 -6.86
N LEU A 32 6.86 -9.75 -6.96
CA LEU A 32 5.50 -10.32 -6.97
C LEU A 32 4.74 -10.11 -8.27
N ARG A 33 5.25 -9.26 -9.16
CA ARG A 33 4.71 -9.08 -10.52
C ARG A 33 5.85 -9.05 -11.56
N PRO A 34 6.71 -10.09 -11.60
CA PRO A 34 7.88 -10.08 -12.47
C PRO A 34 7.48 -9.89 -13.94
N GLY A 35 8.11 -8.92 -14.60
CA GLY A 35 7.81 -8.54 -15.99
C GLY A 35 6.72 -7.48 -16.14
N GLU A 36 6.07 -7.06 -15.06
CA GLU A 36 5.21 -5.87 -15.07
C GLU A 36 6.03 -4.65 -14.64
N GLU A 37 5.96 -3.59 -15.44
CA GLU A 37 6.57 -2.30 -15.10
C GLU A 37 5.65 -1.50 -14.17
N LEU A 38 6.26 -0.68 -13.31
CA LEU A 38 5.53 0.29 -12.50
C LEU A 38 4.98 1.40 -13.42
N ASP A 39 3.69 1.32 -13.74
CA ASP A 39 2.99 2.33 -14.52
C ASP A 39 2.03 3.14 -13.64
N HIS A 40 2.37 4.41 -13.37
CA HIS A 40 1.55 5.34 -12.57
C HIS A 40 0.27 5.80 -13.29
N ASN A 41 0.14 5.55 -14.60
CA ASN A 41 -1.13 5.72 -15.29
C ASN A 41 -2.07 4.54 -15.01
N ARG A 42 -1.53 3.32 -14.88
CA ARG A 42 -2.31 2.11 -14.59
C ARG A 42 -2.56 1.88 -13.09
N HIS A 43 -1.64 2.33 -12.25
CA HIS A 43 -1.65 2.13 -10.80
C HIS A 43 -1.69 3.47 -10.06
N TYR A 44 -2.18 3.48 -8.84
CA TYR A 44 -2.12 4.65 -7.98
C TYR A 44 -1.44 4.30 -6.66
N ILE A 45 -0.59 5.19 -6.16
CA ILE A 45 0.23 4.91 -4.97
C ILE A 45 -0.09 5.97 -3.91
N HIS A 46 -0.38 5.51 -2.70
CA HIS A 46 -0.52 6.37 -1.54
C HIS A 46 0.61 6.13 -0.56
N HIS A 47 1.21 7.20 -0.07
CA HIS A 47 2.22 7.14 0.98
C HIS A 47 1.64 7.68 2.28
N GLN A 48 1.65 6.84 3.32
CA GLN A 48 1.33 7.32 4.66
C GLN A 48 2.46 8.24 5.17
N PRO A 49 2.14 9.44 5.69
CA PRO A 49 3.14 10.30 6.30
C PRO A 49 3.74 9.65 7.58
N PRO A 50 4.92 10.12 8.03
CA PRO A 50 5.52 9.68 9.28
C PRO A 50 4.58 9.86 10.47
N SER A 51 4.70 9.00 11.48
CA SER A 51 3.91 9.17 12.71
C SER A 51 4.45 10.33 13.52
N ILE A 52 3.61 11.31 13.83
CA ILE A 52 3.96 12.41 14.75
C ILE A 52 3.93 11.99 16.24
N ILE A 53 3.44 10.77 16.51
CA ILE A 53 3.36 10.19 17.85
C ILE A 53 4.45 9.12 18.00
N PRO A 54 5.24 9.13 19.08
CA PRO A 54 6.21 8.07 19.37
C PRO A 54 5.51 6.72 19.54
N LEU A 55 5.85 5.76 18.68
CA LEU A 55 5.40 4.37 18.76
C LEU A 55 6.62 3.48 19.03
N SER A 56 6.44 2.38 19.76
CA SER A 56 7.54 1.46 20.10
C SER A 56 8.04 0.62 18.92
N ASN A 57 7.24 0.48 17.86
CA ASN A 57 7.62 -0.19 16.61
C ASN A 57 6.84 0.45 15.46
N PRO A 58 7.20 1.69 15.08
CA PRO A 58 6.43 2.45 14.11
C PRO A 58 6.48 1.77 12.74
N LYS A 59 5.31 1.64 12.13
CA LYS A 59 5.14 1.15 10.76
C LYS A 59 4.40 2.20 9.95
N VAL A 60 4.90 2.47 8.74
CA VAL A 60 4.19 3.24 7.74
C VAL A 60 3.63 2.33 6.66
N HIS A 61 2.50 2.72 6.09
CA HIS A 61 1.83 1.98 5.05
C HIS A 61 2.02 2.68 3.70
N ILE A 62 2.42 1.90 2.69
CA ILE A 62 2.33 2.31 1.29
C ILE A 62 1.20 1.51 0.67
N LEU A 63 0.22 2.19 0.10
CA LEU A 63 -0.92 1.54 -0.55
C LEU A 63 -0.75 1.63 -2.06
N ILE A 64 -1.00 0.53 -2.76
CA ILE A 64 -0.92 0.45 -4.21
C ILE A 64 -2.27 -0.03 -4.74
N ASP A 65 -2.95 0.85 -5.46
CA ASP A 65 -4.20 0.57 -6.16
C ASP A 65 -3.85 0.04 -7.56
N LEU A 66 -3.97 -1.27 -7.73
CA LEU A 66 -3.67 -1.95 -8.98
C LEU A 66 -4.86 -1.87 -9.93
N GLU A 67 -4.60 -1.66 -11.21
CA GLU A 67 -5.63 -1.49 -12.24
C GLU A 67 -6.66 -0.41 -11.87
N LYS A 68 -6.19 0.82 -11.58
CA LYS A 68 -7.03 1.87 -10.98
C LYS A 68 -8.29 2.18 -11.80
N HIS A 69 -8.23 2.00 -13.12
CA HIS A 69 -9.34 2.24 -14.05
C HIS A 69 -10.39 1.12 -14.11
N GLU A 70 -10.10 -0.05 -13.55
CA GLU A 70 -11.02 -1.20 -13.52
C GLU A 70 -12.02 -1.12 -12.35
N PHE A 71 -11.92 -0.10 -11.50
CA PHE A 71 -12.83 0.11 -10.38
C PHE A 71 -12.99 1.61 -10.07
N SER A 72 -14.16 1.99 -9.58
CA SER A 72 -14.45 3.35 -9.12
C SER A 72 -15.37 3.32 -7.90
N GLY A 73 -15.19 4.29 -6.99
CA GLY A 73 -16.03 4.44 -5.81
C GLY A 73 -15.42 3.86 -4.53
N PRO A 74 -16.22 3.72 -3.46
CA PRO A 74 -15.71 3.30 -2.16
C PRO A 74 -15.37 1.80 -2.11
N LEU A 75 -14.30 1.47 -1.39
CA LEU A 75 -13.86 0.08 -1.21
C LEU A 75 -14.82 -0.69 -0.29
N GLY A 76 -15.60 -1.60 -0.87
CA GLY A 76 -16.51 -2.47 -0.11
C GLY A 76 -15.76 -3.48 0.76
N LYS A 77 -16.47 -4.07 1.75
CA LYS A 77 -15.90 -5.07 2.68
C LYS A 77 -15.19 -6.23 1.96
N ASN A 78 -15.72 -6.68 0.83
CA ASN A 78 -15.19 -7.80 0.06
C ASN A 78 -14.21 -7.38 -1.05
N PHE A 79 -13.85 -6.10 -1.14
CA PHE A 79 -12.87 -5.64 -2.12
C PHE A 79 -11.52 -6.32 -1.86
N PRO A 80 -10.85 -6.87 -2.91
CA PRO A 80 -9.64 -7.65 -2.72
C PRO A 80 -8.49 -6.79 -2.19
N HIS A 81 -7.88 -7.25 -1.11
CA HIS A 81 -6.71 -6.64 -0.50
C HIS A 81 -5.61 -7.68 -0.27
N ASP A 82 -4.37 -7.26 -0.53
CA ASP A 82 -3.18 -8.00 -0.10
C ASP A 82 -2.33 -7.13 0.83
N ILE A 83 -1.57 -7.79 1.69
CA ILE A 83 -0.71 -7.10 2.65
C ILE A 83 0.60 -7.86 2.83
N TYR A 84 1.70 -7.12 2.82
CA TYR A 84 3.05 -7.65 2.92
C TYR A 84 3.86 -6.85 3.93
N SER A 85 4.76 -7.53 4.65
CA SER A 85 5.77 -6.89 5.47
C SER A 85 6.99 -6.61 4.62
N VAL A 86 7.50 -5.38 4.66
CA VAL A 86 8.88 -5.09 4.26
C VAL A 86 9.78 -5.33 5.48
N ARG A 87 10.95 -5.92 5.28
CA ARG A 87 11.97 -6.09 6.32
C ARG A 87 13.35 -5.84 5.75
N GLN A 88 14.24 -5.30 6.59
CA GLN A 88 15.67 -5.30 6.31
C GLN A 88 16.19 -6.75 6.36
N GLU A 89 16.94 -7.16 5.34
CA GLU A 89 17.60 -8.46 5.28
C GLU A 89 19.03 -8.26 4.77
N GLY A 90 20.00 -8.37 5.69
CA GLY A 90 21.40 -8.04 5.39
C GLY A 90 21.55 -6.60 4.89
N SER A 91 22.17 -6.44 3.71
CA SER A 91 22.34 -5.13 3.06
C SER A 91 21.14 -4.67 2.24
N GLY A 92 20.05 -5.45 2.16
CA GLY A 92 18.90 -5.15 1.33
C GLY A 92 17.56 -5.22 2.07
N VAL A 93 16.49 -5.25 1.29
CA VAL A 93 15.11 -5.34 1.79
C VAL A 93 14.36 -6.48 1.09
N ALA A 94 13.44 -7.10 1.83
CA ALA A 94 12.65 -8.23 1.34
C ALA A 94 11.17 -8.10 1.71
N LEU A 95 10.31 -8.78 0.93
CA LEU A 95 8.87 -8.85 1.14
C LEU A 95 8.47 -10.19 1.73
N TYR A 96 7.65 -10.14 2.78
CA TYR A 96 7.11 -11.32 3.44
C TYR A 96 5.58 -11.27 3.48
N GLY A 97 4.96 -12.37 3.09
CA GLY A 97 3.54 -12.60 3.32
C GLY A 97 3.25 -12.88 4.79
N TYR A 98 2.00 -12.67 5.19
CA TYR A 98 1.48 -13.09 6.48
C TYR A 98 0.73 -14.42 6.32
N SER A 99 0.68 -15.23 7.38
CA SER A 99 -0.27 -16.34 7.42
C SER A 99 -1.70 -15.82 7.32
N GLU A 100 -2.61 -16.60 6.75
CA GLU A 100 -3.98 -16.14 6.48
C GLU A 100 -4.71 -15.56 7.72
N PRO A 101 -4.62 -16.16 8.93
CA PRO A 101 -5.27 -15.58 10.12
C PRO A 101 -4.70 -14.20 10.50
N VAL A 102 -3.38 -14.03 10.38
CA VAL A 102 -2.70 -12.76 10.69
C VAL A 102 -3.02 -11.72 9.62
N LYS A 103 -3.01 -12.14 8.34
CA LYS A 103 -3.39 -11.30 7.19
C LYS A 103 -4.79 -10.71 7.39
N GLN A 104 -5.78 -11.55 7.68
CA GLN A 104 -7.17 -11.11 7.87
C GLN A 104 -7.31 -10.14 9.05
N ASN A 105 -6.66 -10.41 10.19
CA ASN A 105 -6.71 -9.51 11.34
C ASN A 105 -6.05 -8.14 11.05
N LEU A 106 -4.91 -8.14 10.35
CA LEU A 106 -4.23 -6.91 9.96
C LEU A 106 -5.05 -6.12 8.96
N LEU A 107 -5.60 -6.77 7.94
CA LEU A 107 -6.46 -6.12 6.95
C LEU A 107 -7.68 -5.50 7.60
N GLN A 108 -8.35 -6.20 8.53
CA GLN A 108 -9.48 -5.65 9.26
C GLN A 108 -9.12 -4.32 9.94
N LYS A 109 -8.04 -4.30 10.73
CA LYS A 109 -7.60 -3.12 11.49
C LYS A 109 -7.12 -1.98 10.60
N ILE A 110 -6.40 -2.29 9.52
CA ILE A 110 -5.80 -1.26 8.66
C ILE A 110 -6.88 -0.61 7.79
N ARG A 111 -7.79 -1.41 7.26
CA ARG A 111 -8.86 -0.92 6.38
C ARG A 111 -9.86 -0.01 7.07
N GLU A 112 -10.05 -0.16 8.39
CA GLU A 112 -10.88 0.73 9.21
C GLU A 112 -10.50 2.21 9.04
N PHE A 113 -9.21 2.50 8.83
CA PHE A 113 -8.76 3.87 8.55
C PHE A 113 -8.35 4.06 7.08
N SER A 114 -7.67 3.09 6.46
CA SER A 114 -7.03 3.32 5.17
C SER A 114 -8.01 3.52 4.01
N ASP A 115 -9.15 2.83 4.03
CA ASP A 115 -10.10 2.85 2.92
C ASP A 115 -10.79 4.23 2.80
N SER A 116 -10.86 5.00 3.89
CA SER A 116 -11.42 6.36 3.90
C SER A 116 -10.36 7.44 3.73
N HIS A 117 -9.17 7.29 4.35
CA HIS A 117 -8.10 8.28 4.28
C HIS A 117 -7.35 8.25 2.94
N TYR A 118 -7.38 7.11 2.24
CA TYR A 118 -6.74 6.91 0.95
C TYR A 118 -7.80 6.39 -0.04
N PRO A 119 -8.61 7.28 -0.63
CA PRO A 119 -9.62 6.87 -1.59
C PRO A 119 -8.99 6.15 -2.80
N TRP A 120 -9.74 5.26 -3.44
CA TRP A 120 -9.22 4.46 -4.57
C TRP A 120 -8.83 5.35 -5.75
N GLY A 121 -7.59 5.24 -6.23
CA GLY A 121 -7.15 5.88 -7.47
C GLY A 121 -7.08 7.41 -7.44
N GLU A 122 -7.23 8.04 -6.28
CA GLU A 122 -7.44 9.49 -6.12
C GLU A 122 -6.72 10.02 -4.87
N SER A 123 -6.40 11.30 -4.83
CA SER A 123 -6.00 11.99 -3.58
C SER A 123 -7.19 12.71 -2.94
N ILE A 124 -7.12 12.96 -1.63
CA ILE A 124 -8.10 13.83 -0.94
C ILE A 124 -8.12 15.24 -1.56
N ALA A 125 -7.01 15.70 -2.15
CA ALA A 125 -6.96 17.00 -2.83
C ALA A 125 -7.84 17.00 -4.10
N ASP A 126 -7.91 15.87 -4.82
CA ASP A 126 -8.73 15.74 -6.03
C ASP A 126 -10.24 15.83 -5.71
N GLN A 127 -10.65 15.40 -4.51
CA GLN A 127 -12.05 15.50 -4.06
C GLN A 127 -12.48 16.94 -3.72
N ARG A 128 -11.53 17.84 -3.43
CA ARG A 128 -11.81 19.25 -3.07
C ARG A 128 -11.91 20.18 -4.27
N GLY A 129 -11.66 19.70 -5.49
CA GLY A 129 -11.76 20.47 -6.73
C GLY A 129 -13.18 20.70 -7.26
N TYR A 130 -14.21 20.22 -6.55
CA TYR A 130 -15.63 20.36 -6.91
C TYR A 130 -16.44 21.09 -5.83
N ILE A 131 -15.98 22.28 -5.41
CA ILE A 131 -16.78 23.22 -4.61
C ILE A 131 -16.74 24.61 -5.22
#